data_AF-A0A356QJ04-F1
#
_entry.id   AF-A0A356QJ04-F1
#
_cell.length_a   1.000
_cell.length_b   1.000
_cell.length_c   1.000
_cell.angle_alpha   90.00
_cell.angle_beta   90.00
_cell.angle_gamma   90.00
#
_symmetry.space_group_name_H-M   'P 1'
#
loop_
_entity.id
_entity.type
_entity.pdbx_description
1 polymer ?
#
loop_
_entity_poly.entity_id
_entity_poly.type
_entity_poly.pdbx_seq_one_letter_code
_entity_poly.pdbx_strand_id
1 'polypeptide(L)'
;LVEAWHDLLQAVSELHDRFVLGLSSINARAEGERLYMAACTRLRGKLDTRNRAHREIMDELAEKLADKLFVNFSLFQSVPDVWGIEQIFPVLPLSGLDKAPTRRAVIQDITCDSDGRIDSYVDGQGVETTLPLPEWANDDERWLGFFLVGAYQEILGDLHNLFGDTDSVDAALGEDGEWVLSNPQAGDSVANVLAYV
;
A
#
# COMPACT_ATOMS: atom_id res chain seq x y z
N LEU A 1 -20.49 -7.93 -19.31
CA LEU A 1 -19.34 -7.79 -18.38
C LEU A 1 -19.77 -7.07 -17.11
N VAL A 2 -20.43 -5.91 -17.22
CA VAL A 2 -21.06 -5.22 -16.07
C VAL A 2 -22.09 -6.10 -15.34
N GLU A 3 -22.98 -6.78 -16.06
CA GLU A 3 -23.92 -7.76 -15.46
C GLU A 3 -23.16 -8.86 -14.69
N ALA A 4 -22.18 -9.50 -15.35
CA ALA A 4 -21.35 -10.52 -14.72
C ALA A 4 -20.58 -10.02 -13.48
N TRP A 5 -20.24 -8.73 -13.41
CA TRP A 5 -19.66 -8.12 -12.21
C TRP A 5 -20.67 -8.09 -11.05
N HIS A 6 -21.88 -7.61 -11.30
CA HIS A 6 -22.93 -7.54 -10.29
C HIS A 6 -23.40 -8.94 -9.85
N ASP A 7 -23.53 -9.89 -10.77
CA ASP A 7 -23.84 -11.29 -10.45
C ASP A 7 -22.77 -11.88 -9.51
N LEU A 8 -21.50 -11.56 -9.77
CA LEU A 8 -20.37 -12.00 -8.95
C LEU A 8 -20.43 -11.42 -7.53
N LEU A 9 -20.71 -10.11 -7.42
CA LEU A 9 -20.88 -9.42 -6.14
C LEU A 9 -22.05 -9.99 -5.34
N GLN A 10 -23.19 -10.25 -6.00
CA GLN A 10 -24.34 -10.85 -5.36
C GLN A 10 -24.02 -12.28 -4.88
N ALA A 11 -23.40 -13.10 -5.73
CA ALA A 11 -23.09 -14.49 -5.39
C ALA A 11 -22.14 -14.62 -4.19
N VAL A 12 -21.11 -13.76 -4.10
CA VAL A 12 -20.19 -13.79 -2.94
C VAL A 12 -20.87 -13.27 -1.67
N SER A 13 -21.72 -12.25 -1.78
CA SER A 13 -22.53 -11.74 -0.66
C SER A 13 -23.46 -12.82 -0.12
N GLU A 14 -24.21 -13.51 -0.98
CA GLU A 14 -25.10 -14.61 -0.59
C GLU A 14 -24.33 -15.77 0.03
N LEU A 15 -23.13 -16.08 -0.48
CA LEU A 15 -22.25 -17.10 0.11
C LEU A 15 -21.83 -16.72 1.54
N HIS A 16 -21.46 -15.45 1.76
CA HIS A 16 -21.10 -14.95 3.08
C HIS A 16 -22.28 -14.99 4.05
N ASP A 17 -23.47 -14.56 3.61
CA ASP A 17 -24.70 -14.63 4.42
C ASP A 17 -25.03 -16.07 4.82
N ARG A 18 -24.97 -17.00 3.86
CA ARG A 18 -25.18 -18.43 4.13
C ARG A 18 -24.18 -18.98 5.13
N PHE A 19 -22.92 -18.54 5.09
CA PHE A 19 -21.92 -18.97 6.05
C PHE A 19 -22.24 -18.45 7.45
N VAL A 20 -22.59 -17.17 7.59
CA VAL A 20 -22.97 -16.56 8.87
C VAL A 20 -24.20 -17.23 9.48
N LEU A 21 -25.18 -17.59 8.65
CA LEU A 21 -26.39 -18.32 9.06
C LEU A 21 -26.15 -19.82 9.33
N GLY A 22 -24.93 -20.33 9.15
CA GLY A 22 -24.60 -21.75 9.33
C GLY A 22 -25.13 -22.67 8.23
N LEU A 23 -25.56 -22.10 7.09
CA LEU A 23 -26.10 -22.81 5.92
C LEU A 23 -25.01 -23.26 4.93
N SER A 24 -23.75 -22.88 5.15
CA SER A 24 -22.59 -23.34 4.38
C SER A 24 -21.37 -23.58 5.25
N SER A 25 -20.54 -24.55 4.87
CA SER A 25 -19.31 -24.89 5.58
C SER A 25 -18.16 -23.93 5.26
N ILE A 26 -17.11 -23.96 6.08
CA ILE A 26 -15.87 -23.21 5.82
C ILE A 26 -15.21 -23.63 4.50
N ASN A 27 -15.33 -24.90 4.11
CA ASN A 27 -14.81 -25.39 2.83
C ASN A 27 -15.57 -24.78 1.64
N ALA A 28 -16.90 -24.72 1.73
CA ALA A 28 -17.72 -24.09 0.69
C ALA A 28 -17.43 -22.59 0.57
N ARG A 29 -17.25 -21.91 1.72
CA ARG A 29 -16.83 -20.50 1.73
C ARG A 29 -15.47 -20.30 1.07
N ALA A 30 -14.47 -21.09 1.44
CA ALA A 30 -13.12 -21.01 0.88
C ALA A 30 -13.10 -21.31 -0.63
N GLU A 31 -13.90 -22.26 -1.10
CA GLU A 31 -14.03 -22.54 -2.54
C GLU A 31 -14.69 -21.38 -3.29
N GLY A 32 -15.79 -20.84 -2.77
CA GLY A 32 -16.48 -19.73 -3.40
C GLY A 32 -15.66 -18.43 -3.40
N GLU A 33 -14.90 -18.13 -2.34
CA GLU A 33 -13.97 -16.99 -2.31
C GLU A 33 -12.81 -17.15 -3.32
N ARG A 34 -12.28 -18.37 -3.50
CA ARG A 34 -11.30 -18.65 -4.56
C ARG A 34 -11.88 -18.46 -5.96
N LEU A 35 -13.10 -18.95 -6.20
CA LEU A 35 -13.78 -18.78 -7.48
C LEU A 35 -14.06 -17.30 -7.76
N TYR A 36 -14.52 -16.55 -6.76
CA TYR A 36 -14.71 -15.10 -6.81
C TYR A 36 -13.43 -14.39 -7.24
N MET A 37 -12.30 -14.68 -6.59
CA MET A 37 -11.01 -14.05 -6.91
C MET A 37 -10.51 -14.39 -8.33
N ALA A 38 -10.68 -15.65 -8.76
CA ALA A 38 -10.33 -16.08 -10.10
C ALA A 38 -11.21 -15.41 -11.17
N ALA A 39 -12.51 -15.24 -10.89
CA ALA A 39 -13.44 -14.55 -11.78
C ALA A 39 -13.14 -13.06 -11.87
N CYS A 40 -12.83 -12.37 -10.75
CA CYS A 40 -12.35 -10.98 -10.73
C CYS A 40 -11.12 -10.81 -11.64
N THR A 41 -10.12 -11.68 -11.48
CA THR A 41 -8.89 -11.65 -12.30
C THR A 41 -9.21 -11.82 -13.80
N ARG A 42 -10.10 -12.76 -14.14
CA ARG A 42 -10.51 -13.00 -15.52
C ARG A 42 -11.36 -11.85 -16.08
N LEU A 43 -12.17 -11.21 -15.26
CA LEU A 43 -12.99 -10.06 -15.64
C LEU A 43 -12.12 -8.85 -15.94
N ARG A 44 -11.13 -8.55 -15.08
CA ARG A 44 -10.16 -7.45 -15.29
C ARG A 44 -9.52 -7.52 -16.67
N GLY A 45 -9.10 -8.70 -17.12
CA GLY A 45 -8.48 -8.90 -18.44
C GLY A 45 -9.42 -8.74 -19.64
N LYS A 46 -10.73 -8.55 -19.44
CA LYS A 46 -11.74 -8.36 -20.49
C LYS A 46 -12.35 -6.95 -20.53
N LEU A 47 -12.07 -6.13 -19.52
CA LEU A 47 -12.59 -4.77 -19.45
C LEU A 47 -11.89 -3.87 -20.48
N ASP A 48 -12.59 -2.82 -20.91
CA ASP A 48 -12.12 -1.88 -21.94
C ASP A 48 -12.09 -0.49 -21.32
N THR A 49 -10.88 0.09 -21.23
CA THR A 49 -10.63 1.41 -20.63
C THR A 49 -11.37 2.55 -21.33
N ARG A 50 -11.82 2.35 -22.58
CA ARG A 50 -12.61 3.34 -23.33
C ARG A 50 -14.07 3.38 -22.92
N ASN A 51 -14.58 2.33 -22.27
CA ASN A 51 -15.95 2.29 -21.77
C ASN A 51 -16.01 2.86 -20.35
N ARG A 52 -16.80 3.91 -20.16
CA ARG A 52 -16.97 4.56 -18.85
C ARG A 52 -17.41 3.59 -17.75
N ALA A 53 -18.40 2.73 -18.02
CA ALA A 53 -18.89 1.78 -17.03
C ALA A 53 -17.85 0.69 -16.67
N HIS A 54 -16.91 0.42 -17.59
CA HIS A 54 -15.82 -0.49 -17.30
C HIS A 54 -14.73 0.15 -16.44
N ARG A 55 -14.49 1.46 -16.57
CA ARG A 55 -13.49 2.16 -15.75
C ARG A 55 -13.79 2.09 -14.26
N GLU A 56 -15.02 2.38 -13.88
CA GLU A 56 -15.45 2.29 -12.46
C GLU A 56 -15.21 0.87 -11.90
N ILE A 57 -15.55 -0.17 -12.67
CA ILE A 57 -15.28 -1.57 -12.28
C ILE A 57 -13.77 -1.88 -12.26
N MET A 58 -13.00 -1.30 -13.19
CA MET A 58 -11.55 -1.49 -13.22
C MET A 58 -10.88 -0.90 -11.98
N ASP A 59 -11.34 0.26 -11.50
CA ASP A 59 -10.79 0.92 -10.31
C ASP A 59 -11.09 0.08 -9.06
N GLU A 60 -12.33 -0.41 -8.91
CA GLU A 60 -12.72 -1.34 -7.84
C GLU A 60 -11.92 -2.66 -7.89
N LEU A 61 -11.71 -3.20 -9.09
CA LEU A 61 -10.91 -4.42 -9.27
C LEU A 61 -9.42 -4.16 -9.07
N ALA A 62 -8.92 -2.95 -9.34
CA ALA A 62 -7.52 -2.60 -9.14
C ALA A 62 -7.18 -2.66 -7.66
N GLU A 63 -7.98 -2.03 -6.79
CA GLU A 63 -7.80 -2.09 -5.34
C GLU A 63 -7.97 -3.53 -4.82
N LYS A 64 -9.04 -4.21 -5.24
CA LYS A 64 -9.36 -5.57 -4.74
C LYS A 64 -8.34 -6.63 -5.13
N LEU A 65 -7.70 -6.47 -6.30
CA LEU A 65 -6.67 -7.38 -6.81
C LEU A 65 -5.26 -6.86 -6.58
N ALA A 66 -5.10 -5.74 -5.87
CA ALA A 66 -3.80 -5.18 -5.56
C ALA A 66 -3.04 -6.10 -4.60
N ASP A 67 -1.74 -6.17 -4.78
CA ASP A 67 -0.86 -6.80 -3.82
C ASP A 67 -0.83 -5.98 -2.52
N LYS A 68 -0.83 -6.65 -1.37
CA LYS A 68 -0.56 -5.99 -0.10
C LYS A 68 0.94 -5.93 0.11
N LEU A 69 1.50 -4.72 0.08
CA LEU A 69 2.92 -4.49 0.25
C LEU A 69 3.18 -4.00 1.68
N PHE A 70 3.72 -4.89 2.51
CA PHE A 70 4.17 -4.54 3.85
C PHE A 70 5.52 -3.84 3.79
N VAL A 71 5.59 -2.65 4.35
CA VAL A 71 6.78 -1.80 4.38
C VAL A 71 7.25 -1.66 5.82
N ASN A 72 8.56 -1.82 6.03
CA ASN A 72 9.17 -1.76 7.36
C ASN A 72 9.30 -0.32 7.88
N PHE A 73 8.16 0.27 8.25
CA PHE A 73 8.06 1.59 8.88
C PHE A 73 6.75 1.68 9.68
N SER A 74 6.52 2.80 10.36
CA SER A 74 5.23 3.15 10.97
C SER A 74 4.68 4.41 10.30
N LEU A 75 3.46 4.34 9.80
CA LEU A 75 2.76 5.46 9.16
C LEU A 75 2.57 6.58 10.18
N PHE A 76 2.16 6.24 11.40
CA PHE A 76 1.91 7.18 12.50
C PHE A 76 3.16 7.91 12.99
N GLN A 77 4.32 7.26 12.89
CA GLN A 77 5.60 7.86 13.27
C GLN A 77 6.19 8.73 12.15
N SER A 78 6.20 8.23 10.90
CA SER A 78 6.98 8.86 9.82
C SER A 78 6.16 9.75 8.89
N VAL A 79 4.84 9.50 8.76
CA VAL A 79 3.95 10.25 7.86
C VAL A 79 2.56 10.48 8.47
N PRO A 80 2.48 11.08 9.68
CA PRO A 80 1.23 11.20 10.44
C PRO A 80 0.10 11.93 9.69
N ASP A 81 0.43 12.92 8.86
CA ASP A 81 -0.57 13.66 8.08
C ASP A 81 -1.34 12.79 7.06
N VAL A 82 -0.81 11.63 6.66
CA VAL A 82 -1.57 10.66 5.85
C VAL A 82 -2.80 10.20 6.63
N TRP A 83 -2.62 9.88 7.91
CA TRP A 83 -3.69 9.44 8.80
C TRP A 83 -4.57 10.61 9.25
N GLY A 84 -3.95 11.73 9.65
CA GLY A 84 -4.66 12.83 10.29
C GLY A 84 -5.52 13.69 9.35
N ILE A 85 -5.05 13.90 8.12
CA ILE A 85 -5.68 14.86 7.17
C ILE A 85 -5.70 14.36 5.71
N GLU A 86 -5.51 13.06 5.49
CA GLU A 86 -5.50 12.43 4.15
C GLU A 86 -4.44 13.06 3.21
N GLN A 87 -3.31 13.52 3.76
CA GLN A 87 -2.25 14.13 2.96
C GLN A 87 -1.62 13.10 2.01
N ILE A 88 -1.41 13.52 0.76
CA ILE A 88 -0.85 12.66 -0.28
C ILE A 88 0.65 12.92 -0.41
N PHE A 89 1.45 11.86 -0.23
CA PHE A 89 2.89 11.89 -0.49
C PHE A 89 3.22 11.07 -1.74
N PRO A 90 4.11 11.55 -2.63
CA PRO A 90 4.65 10.71 -3.68
C PRO A 90 5.45 9.56 -3.08
N VAL A 91 5.12 8.33 -3.47
CA VAL A 91 5.84 7.11 -3.07
C VAL A 91 6.28 6.37 -4.32
N LEU A 92 7.55 5.98 -4.39
CA LEU A 92 8.13 5.31 -5.56
C LEU A 92 9.15 4.26 -5.15
N PRO A 93 9.31 3.16 -5.91
CA PRO A 93 10.47 2.29 -5.75
C PRO A 93 11.75 3.03 -6.15
N LEU A 94 12.83 2.79 -5.42
CA LEU A 94 14.14 3.39 -5.73
C LEU A 94 14.91 2.62 -6.81
N SER A 95 14.43 1.44 -7.18
CA SER A 95 15.02 0.55 -8.18
C SER A 95 13.98 0.13 -9.23
N GLY A 96 14.46 -0.21 -10.44
CA GLY A 96 13.60 -0.71 -11.52
C GLY A 96 12.65 0.32 -12.15
N LEU A 97 12.93 1.62 -11.98
CA LEU A 97 12.14 2.73 -12.56
C LEU A 97 12.23 2.82 -14.09
N ASP A 98 13.20 2.12 -14.70
CA ASP A 98 13.36 1.97 -16.15
C ASP A 98 12.41 0.93 -16.75
N LYS A 99 11.78 0.09 -15.92
CA LYS A 99 10.86 -0.97 -16.34
C LYS A 99 9.42 -0.48 -16.27
N ALA A 100 8.61 -0.94 -17.22
CA ALA A 100 7.16 -0.69 -17.16
C ALA A 100 6.55 -1.39 -15.92
N PRO A 101 5.64 -0.73 -15.18
CA PRO A 101 4.99 -1.36 -14.03
C PRO A 101 4.09 -2.49 -14.50
N THR A 102 4.22 -3.66 -13.86
CA THR A 102 3.43 -4.87 -14.18
C THR A 102 2.52 -5.26 -13.02
N ARG A 103 2.75 -4.71 -11.83
CA ARG A 103 1.99 -4.97 -10.61
C ARG A 103 1.39 -3.68 -10.05
N ARG A 104 0.35 -3.84 -9.26
CA ARG A 104 -0.30 -2.75 -8.51
C ARG A 104 -0.39 -3.20 -7.06
N ALA A 105 -0.01 -2.34 -6.13
CA ALA A 105 0.01 -2.66 -4.71
C ALA A 105 -0.60 -1.55 -3.86
N VAL A 106 -1.04 -1.93 -2.66
CA VAL A 106 -1.40 -1.02 -1.58
C VAL A 106 -0.37 -1.20 -0.48
N ILE A 107 0.29 -0.12 -0.11
CA ILE A 107 1.24 -0.05 1.00
C ILE A 107 0.48 -0.20 2.32
N GLN A 108 1.00 -1.10 3.15
CA GLN A 108 0.65 -1.26 4.54
C GLN A 108 1.94 -1.16 5.36
N ASP A 109 1.87 -0.48 6.49
CA ASP A 109 2.97 -0.46 7.44
C ASP A 109 3.00 -1.78 8.24
N ILE A 110 3.91 -1.90 9.20
CA ILE A 110 4.04 -3.11 10.04
C ILE A 110 3.34 -2.99 11.40
N THR A 111 2.52 -1.96 11.59
CA THR A 111 1.72 -1.82 12.80
C THR A 111 0.58 -2.83 12.81
N CYS A 112 -0.03 -3.04 13.98
CA CYS A 112 -1.21 -3.89 14.10
C CYS A 112 -2.52 -3.16 13.77
N ASP A 113 -2.45 -1.87 13.42
CA ASP A 113 -3.61 -1.03 13.15
C ASP A 113 -4.00 -1.11 11.67
N SER A 114 -5.30 -1.18 11.40
CA SER A 114 -5.83 -1.19 10.03
C SER A 114 -5.66 0.16 9.32
N ASP A 115 -5.49 1.24 10.08
CA ASP A 115 -5.25 2.59 9.57
C ASP A 115 -3.79 2.78 9.11
N GLY A 116 -2.90 1.83 9.41
CA GLY A 116 -1.52 1.76 8.89
C GLY A 116 -1.44 1.41 7.40
N ARG A 117 -2.24 2.08 6.55
CA ARG A 117 -2.30 1.88 5.09
C ARG A 117 -2.32 3.21 4.35
N ILE A 118 -1.84 3.20 3.10
CA ILE A 118 -1.91 4.36 2.20
C ILE A 118 -2.95 4.10 1.12
N ASP A 119 -3.90 5.01 0.97
CA ASP A 119 -5.04 4.85 0.05
C ASP A 119 -4.96 5.68 -1.22
N SER A 120 -4.04 6.64 -1.27
CA SER A 120 -3.89 7.56 -2.39
C SER A 120 -2.44 7.68 -2.82
N TYR A 121 -2.19 7.42 -4.10
CA TYR A 121 -0.87 7.43 -4.71
C TYR A 121 -0.83 8.44 -5.85
N VAL A 122 0.30 9.15 -5.97
CA VAL A 122 0.54 10.05 -7.10
C VAL A 122 0.93 9.24 -8.33
N ASP A 123 0.20 9.40 -9.43
CA ASP A 123 0.49 8.83 -10.75
C ASP A 123 0.49 9.94 -11.81
N GLY A 124 1.03 9.68 -13.00
CA GLY A 124 1.18 10.66 -14.09
C GLY A 124 -0.13 11.25 -14.62
N GLN A 125 -1.28 10.68 -14.25
CA GLN A 125 -2.62 11.15 -14.63
C GLN A 125 -3.44 11.73 -13.45
N GLY A 126 -2.91 11.72 -12.23
CA GLY A 126 -3.61 12.22 -11.05
C GLY A 126 -3.34 11.37 -9.80
N VAL A 127 -4.41 11.09 -9.05
CA VAL A 127 -4.36 10.28 -7.83
C VAL A 127 -5.04 8.95 -8.10
N GLU A 128 -4.36 7.86 -7.75
CA GLU A 128 -4.81 6.48 -7.94
C GLU A 128 -4.92 5.78 -6.59
N THR A 129 -5.75 4.74 -6.50
CA THR A 129 -5.93 3.94 -5.26
C THR A 129 -4.87 2.87 -5.06
N THR A 130 -3.96 2.70 -6.03
CA THR A 130 -2.91 1.67 -5.99
C THR A 130 -1.61 2.19 -6.56
N LEU A 131 -0.49 1.76 -5.99
CA LEU A 131 0.86 2.06 -6.44
C LEU A 131 1.25 1.16 -7.62
N PRO A 132 1.58 1.71 -8.80
CA PRO A 132 2.20 0.93 -9.87
C PRO A 132 3.62 0.53 -9.49
N LEU A 133 3.94 -0.76 -9.59
CA LEU A 133 5.25 -1.31 -9.26
C LEU A 133 5.81 -2.16 -10.40
N PRO A 134 7.13 -2.11 -10.63
CA PRO A 134 7.79 -3.09 -11.46
C PRO A 134 7.76 -4.47 -10.78
N GLU A 135 7.96 -5.52 -11.56
CA GLU A 135 8.23 -6.83 -10.99
C GLU A 135 9.65 -6.86 -10.42
N TRP A 136 9.77 -7.06 -9.11
CA TRP A 136 11.05 -7.27 -8.45
C TRP A 136 11.54 -8.70 -8.65
N ALA A 137 12.82 -8.87 -8.96
CA ALA A 137 13.45 -10.18 -8.86
C ALA A 137 13.56 -10.62 -7.39
N ASN A 138 13.78 -11.91 -7.16
CA ASN A 138 13.87 -12.45 -5.79
C ASN A 138 15.00 -11.85 -4.96
N ASP A 139 16.06 -11.38 -5.61
CA ASP A 139 17.27 -10.87 -4.96
C ASP A 139 17.40 -9.34 -5.04
N ASP A 140 16.44 -8.65 -5.66
CA ASP A 140 16.48 -7.18 -5.79
C ASP A 140 16.20 -6.52 -4.44
N GLU A 141 16.96 -5.48 -4.11
CA GLU A 141 16.65 -4.60 -2.99
C GLU A 141 15.37 -3.79 -3.27
N ARG A 142 14.38 -3.94 -2.38
CA ARG A 142 13.03 -3.39 -2.53
C ARG A 142 12.84 -2.14 -1.68
N TRP A 143 13.65 -1.13 -1.96
CA TRP A 143 13.54 0.15 -1.28
C TRP A 143 12.43 0.99 -1.87
N LEU A 144 11.66 1.61 -0.99
CA LEU A 144 10.68 2.64 -1.32
C LEU A 144 11.17 3.98 -0.79
N GLY A 145 11.00 5.03 -1.58
CA GLY A 145 11.16 6.40 -1.15
C GLY A 145 9.80 7.04 -0.92
N PHE A 146 9.65 7.69 0.24
CA PHE A 146 8.54 8.60 0.54
C PHE A 146 9.08 10.02 0.37
N PHE A 147 8.50 10.78 -0.54
CA PHE A 147 9.00 12.11 -0.91
C PHE A 147 8.09 13.20 -0.40
N LEU A 148 8.62 14.43 -0.32
CA LEU A 148 7.91 15.62 0.16
C LEU A 148 7.47 15.54 1.64
N VAL A 149 8.15 14.72 2.45
CA VAL A 149 7.87 14.52 3.89
C VAL A 149 8.60 15.52 4.81
N GLY A 150 9.26 16.54 4.27
CA GLY A 150 10.15 17.41 5.04
C GLY A 150 9.47 18.50 5.88
N ALA A 151 8.15 18.63 5.84
CA ALA A 151 7.41 19.61 6.64
C ALA A 151 6.41 18.89 7.54
N TYR A 152 6.34 19.29 8.81
CA TYR A 152 5.46 18.75 9.87
C TYR A 152 5.72 17.29 10.29
N GLN A 153 6.05 16.39 9.37
CA GLN A 153 6.03 14.95 9.62
C GLN A 153 6.92 14.51 10.79
N GLU A 154 8.15 15.02 10.86
CA GLU A 154 9.11 14.62 11.90
C GLU A 154 8.62 14.95 13.32
N ILE A 155 8.00 16.11 13.52
CA ILE A 155 7.63 16.58 14.87
C ILE A 155 6.23 16.11 15.29
N LEU A 156 5.39 15.68 14.34
CA LEU A 156 4.03 15.21 14.61
C LEU A 156 3.95 13.70 14.81
N GLY A 157 5.04 12.96 14.58
CA GLY A 157 5.09 11.52 14.75
C GLY A 157 4.75 11.07 16.17
N ASP A 158 4.11 9.91 16.30
CA ASP A 158 3.80 9.28 17.58
C ASP A 158 4.42 7.89 17.73
N LEU A 159 4.43 7.40 18.98
CA LEU A 159 4.96 6.09 19.36
C LEU A 159 3.93 4.96 19.22
N HIS A 160 3.08 4.97 18.20
CA HIS A 160 2.08 3.92 18.00
C HIS A 160 2.76 2.53 17.91
N ASN A 161 2.24 1.56 18.65
CA ASN A 161 2.87 0.24 18.84
C ASN A 161 4.34 0.26 19.32
N LEU A 162 4.75 1.34 20.00
CA LEU A 162 6.11 1.52 20.49
C LEU A 162 7.17 1.56 19.37
N PHE A 163 6.76 1.90 18.14
CA PHE A 163 7.70 2.27 17.08
C PHE A 163 8.16 3.70 17.35
N GLY A 164 9.44 3.87 17.68
CA GLY A 164 10.03 5.18 17.92
C GLY A 164 10.65 5.81 16.69
N ASP A 165 11.39 6.89 16.91
CA ASP A 165 12.02 7.68 15.86
C ASP A 165 12.88 6.81 14.94
N THR A 166 12.88 7.14 13.64
CA THR A 166 13.72 6.46 12.64
C THR A 166 15.13 7.06 12.60
N ASP A 167 16.10 6.28 12.12
CA ASP A 167 17.43 6.82 11.82
C ASP A 167 17.34 7.98 10.82
N SER A 168 18.12 9.05 11.03
CA SER A 168 18.21 10.18 10.11
C SER A 168 19.65 10.60 9.85
N VAL A 169 19.89 11.20 8.69
CA VAL A 169 21.22 11.68 8.28
C VAL A 169 21.08 12.82 7.27
N ASP A 170 21.97 13.80 7.37
CA ASP A 170 22.08 14.86 6.38
C ASP A 170 22.97 14.39 5.23
N ALA A 171 22.47 14.47 3.99
CA ALA A 171 23.21 14.12 2.79
C ALA A 171 23.46 15.36 1.91
N ALA A 172 24.73 15.66 1.63
CA ALA A 172 25.14 16.73 0.73
C ALA A 172 25.98 16.18 -0.43
N LEU A 173 25.81 16.73 -1.62
CA LEU A 173 26.63 16.39 -2.78
C LEU A 173 27.84 17.32 -2.85
N GLY A 174 29.04 16.75 -2.78
CA GLY A 174 30.30 17.49 -2.88
C GLY A 174 30.56 18.05 -4.28
N GLU A 175 31.53 18.97 -4.39
CA GLU A 175 31.97 19.51 -5.68
C GLU A 175 32.61 18.44 -6.60
N ASP A 176 33.11 17.36 -6.01
CA ASP A 176 33.65 16.18 -6.69
C ASP A 176 32.56 15.20 -7.17
N GLY A 177 31.29 15.45 -6.81
CA GLY A 177 30.16 14.57 -7.13
C GLY A 177 29.99 13.40 -6.16
N GLU A 178 30.77 13.36 -5.07
CA GLU A 178 30.64 12.33 -4.04
C GLU A 178 29.64 12.76 -2.96
N TRP A 179 28.91 11.79 -2.41
CA TRP A 179 27.99 12.03 -1.31
C TRP A 179 28.74 12.17 0.01
N VAL A 180 28.46 13.23 0.74
CA VAL A 180 28.93 13.47 2.11
C VAL A 180 27.76 13.32 3.05
N LEU A 181 27.84 12.33 3.95
CA LEU A 181 26.86 12.11 5.00
C LEU A 181 27.33 12.76 6.31
N SER A 182 26.47 13.54 6.94
CA SER A 182 26.76 14.24 8.20
C SER A 182 25.58 14.15 9.17
N ASN A 183 25.83 14.48 10.44
CA ASN A 183 24.83 14.50 11.51
C ASN A 183 23.95 13.23 11.61
N PRO A 184 24.54 12.02 11.64
CA PRO A 184 23.75 10.82 11.84
C PRO A 184 23.08 10.86 13.21
N GLN A 185 21.76 10.71 13.23
CA GLN A 185 20.98 10.54 14.44
C GLN A 185 20.41 9.13 14.43
N ALA A 186 20.76 8.36 15.45
CA ALA A 186 20.19 7.03 15.63
C ALA A 186 18.75 7.16 16.11
N GLY A 187 17.86 6.38 15.51
CA GLY A 187 16.49 6.22 15.94
C GLY A 187 16.39 5.53 17.29
N ASP A 188 15.16 5.36 17.76
CA ASP A 188 14.92 4.81 19.08
C ASP A 188 15.13 3.30 19.16
N SER A 189 15.84 2.88 20.20
CA SER A 189 15.91 1.47 20.57
C SER A 189 14.66 1.07 21.37
N VAL A 190 14.36 -0.24 21.41
CA VAL A 190 13.31 -0.78 22.30
C VAL A 190 13.51 -0.33 23.76
N ALA A 191 14.76 -0.24 24.22
CA ALA A 191 15.06 0.22 25.57
C ALA A 191 14.73 1.70 25.79
N ASN A 192 14.91 2.54 24.76
CA ASN A 192 14.52 3.96 24.81
C ASN A 192 13.00 4.03 24.95
N VAL A 193 12.26 3.36 24.04
CA VAL A 193 10.79 3.42 24.02
C VAL A 193 10.18 2.91 25.32
N LEU A 194 10.72 1.83 25.88
CA LEU A 194 10.28 1.29 27.18
C LEU A 194 10.60 2.21 28.37
N ALA A 195 11.55 3.14 28.26
CA ALA A 195 11.84 4.10 29.33
C ALA A 195 10.87 5.28 29.36
N TYR A 196 10.09 5.51 28.29
CA TYR A 196 9.05 6.54 28.25
C TYR A 196 7.75 6.14 28.96
N VAL A 197 7.56 4.83 29.24
CA VAL A 197 6.34 4.25 29.82
C VAL A 197 6.57 3.67 31.21
#